data_AF-A0A949E837-F1
#
_entry.id   AF-A0A949E837-F1
#
_cell.length_a   1.000
_cell.length_b   1.000
_cell.length_c   1.000
_cell.angle_alpha   90.00
_cell.angle_beta   90.00
_cell.angle_gamma   90.00
#
_symmetry.space_group_name_H-M   'P 1'
#
loop_
_entity.id
_entity.type
_entity.pdbx_description
1 polymer ?
#
loop_
_entity_poly.entity_id
_entity_poly.type
_entity_poly.pdbx_seq_one_letter_code
_entity_poly.pdbx_strand_id
1 'polypeptide(L)'
;MKTAPTNVLSDDERKLLATWSRGRSTPARLVLRAKIVLAAAEGKLIQAIMDYIQQHNRSPKPFMWRAKADKILAKVQRIRKVLDKMLKTLDIL
;
A
#
# COMPACT_ATOMS: atom_id res chain seq x y z
N MET A 1 -4.37 -9.40 13.01
CA MET A 1 -4.33 -8.93 11.61
C MET A 1 -5.78 -8.94 11.11
N LYS A 2 -6.37 -7.81 10.71
CA LYS A 2 -7.75 -7.83 10.20
C LYS A 2 -7.74 -8.54 8.85
N THR A 3 -8.34 -9.72 8.78
CA THR A 3 -8.51 -10.50 7.56
C THR A 3 -9.39 -9.69 6.60
N ALA A 4 -9.00 -9.61 5.34
CA ALA A 4 -9.83 -8.97 4.32
C ALA A 4 -11.15 -9.76 4.19
N PRO A 5 -12.31 -9.10 4.12
CA PRO A 5 -13.58 -9.78 3.89
C PRO A 5 -13.50 -10.57 2.57
N THR A 6 -14.17 -11.73 2.56
CA THR A 6 -14.17 -12.70 1.46
C THR A 6 -14.48 -12.02 0.13
N ASN A 7 -13.64 -12.24 -0.87
CA ASN A 7 -13.54 -11.47 -2.12
C ASN A 7 -14.71 -11.69 -3.11
N VAL A 8 -15.92 -12.00 -2.63
CA VAL A 8 -17.09 -12.27 -3.48
C VAL A 8 -17.74 -10.95 -3.85
N LEU A 9 -17.59 -10.56 -5.12
CA LEU A 9 -18.30 -9.43 -5.72
C LEU A 9 -19.63 -9.89 -6.31
N SER A 10 -20.68 -9.09 -6.12
CA SER A 10 -21.90 -9.22 -6.91
C SER A 10 -21.65 -8.87 -8.38
N ASP A 11 -22.57 -9.27 -9.27
CA ASP A 11 -22.47 -8.98 -10.71
C ASP A 11 -22.51 -7.48 -11.01
N ASP A 12 -23.29 -6.71 -10.25
CA ASP A 12 -23.40 -5.26 -10.40
C ASP A 12 -22.12 -4.55 -9.96
N GLU A 13 -21.52 -4.97 -8.83
CA GLU A 13 -20.22 -4.46 -8.39
C GLU A 13 -19.13 -4.80 -9.41
N ARG A 14 -19.14 -6.02 -9.96
CA ARG A 14 -18.21 -6.45 -11.00
C ARG A 14 -18.36 -5.58 -12.27
N LYS A 15 -19.59 -5.32 -12.72
CA LYS A 15 -19.86 -4.43 -13.87
C LYS A 15 -19.38 -2.99 -13.62
N LEU A 16 -19.65 -2.45 -12.43
CA LEU A 16 -19.24 -1.10 -12.07
C LEU A 16 -17.71 -0.95 -12.07
N LEU A 17 -17.03 -1.86 -11.37
CA LEU A 17 -15.57 -1.89 -11.31
C LEU A 17 -14.95 -2.11 -12.70
N ALA A 18 -15.55 -2.96 -13.52
CA ALA A 18 -15.10 -3.20 -14.89
C ALA A 18 -15.19 -1.92 -15.74
N THR A 19 -16.27 -1.13 -15.57
CA THR A 19 -16.45 0.16 -16.24
C THR A 19 -15.36 1.15 -15.82
N TRP A 20 -15.13 1.31 -14.53
CA TRP A 20 -14.09 2.20 -14.01
C TRP A 20 -12.67 1.75 -14.36
N SER A 21 -12.41 0.45 -14.45
CA SER A 21 -11.09 -0.08 -14.82
C SER A 21 -10.65 0.28 -16.25
N ARG A 22 -11.61 0.61 -17.13
CA ARG A 22 -11.39 0.97 -18.55
C ARG A 22 -11.71 2.45 -18.85
N GLY A 23 -12.16 3.22 -17.87
CA GLY A 23 -12.65 4.58 -18.07
C GLY A 23 -11.53 5.56 -18.44
N ARG A 24 -11.70 6.27 -19.56
CA ARG A 24 -10.71 7.23 -20.09
C ARG A 24 -10.67 8.56 -19.32
N SER A 25 -11.77 8.92 -18.67
CA SER A 25 -11.93 10.12 -17.82
C SER A 25 -11.90 9.80 -16.32
N THR A 26 -11.70 8.54 -15.96
CA THR A 26 -11.65 8.10 -14.57
C THR A 26 -10.28 8.43 -13.96
N PRO A 27 -10.21 9.03 -12.75
CA PRO A 27 -8.93 9.31 -12.10
C PRO A 27 -8.07 8.04 -11.97
N ALA A 28 -6.77 8.14 -12.31
CA ALA A 28 -5.86 6.99 -12.38
C ALA A 28 -5.85 6.11 -11.11
N ARG A 29 -6.01 6.74 -9.93
CA ARG A 29 -6.07 6.03 -8.64
C ARG A 29 -7.34 5.16 -8.51
N LEU A 30 -8.47 5.61 -9.05
CA LEU A 30 -9.73 4.87 -9.04
C LEU A 30 -9.65 3.69 -10.03
N VAL A 31 -9.10 3.92 -11.23
CA VAL A 31 -8.82 2.87 -12.22
C VAL A 31 -7.98 1.76 -11.59
N LEU A 32 -6.89 2.14 -10.91
CA LEU A 32 -5.99 1.20 -10.25
C LEU A 32 -6.71 0.39 -9.15
N ARG A 33 -7.47 1.06 -8.28
CA ARG A 33 -8.25 0.39 -7.24
C ARG A 33 -9.24 -0.60 -7.83
N ALA A 34 -9.94 -0.22 -8.89
CA ALA A 34 -10.89 -1.11 -9.57
C ALA A 34 -10.21 -2.37 -10.11
N LYS A 35 -9.03 -2.23 -10.74
CA LYS A 35 -8.23 -3.37 -11.23
C LYS A 35 -7.78 -4.29 -10.10
N ILE A 36 -7.30 -3.74 -8.98
CA ILE A 36 -6.86 -4.53 -7.81
C ILE A 36 -8.04 -5.32 -7.20
N VAL A 37 -9.21 -4.69 -7.05
CA VAL A 37 -10.40 -5.34 -6.48
C VAL A 37 -10.90 -6.46 -7.38
N LEU A 38 -10.96 -6.25 -8.70
CA LEU A 38 -11.33 -7.30 -9.66
C LEU A 38 -10.35 -8.47 -9.61
N ALA A 39 -9.04 -8.20 -9.57
CA ALA A 39 -8.03 -9.25 -9.47
C ALA A 39 -8.10 -10.01 -8.14
N ALA A 40 -8.40 -9.34 -7.03
CA ALA A 40 -8.62 -10.00 -5.74
C ALA A 40 -9.81 -10.96 -5.76
N ALA A 41 -10.91 -10.56 -6.41
CA ALA A 41 -12.09 -11.40 -6.59
C ALA A 41 -11.84 -12.64 -7.45
N GLU A 42 -10.78 -12.63 -8.28
CA GLU A 42 -10.36 -13.76 -9.11
C GLU A 42 -9.20 -14.57 -8.49
N GLY A 43 -8.77 -14.26 -7.26
CA GLY A 43 -7.62 -14.90 -6.63
C GLY A 43 -6.26 -14.49 -7.23
N LYS A 44 -6.22 -13.46 -8.06
CA LYS A 44 -5.04 -12.95 -8.78
C LYS A 44 -4.43 -11.71 -8.15
N LEU A 45 -4.70 -11.45 -6.86
CA LEU A 45 -4.27 -10.23 -6.17
C LEU A 45 -2.75 -9.99 -6.27
N ILE A 46 -1.96 -11.04 -6.04
CA ILE A 46 -0.50 -10.97 -6.11
C ILE A 46 -0.06 -10.52 -7.51
N GLN A 47 -0.60 -11.14 -8.56
CA GLN A 47 -0.27 -10.78 -9.94
C GLN A 47 -0.59 -9.32 -10.24
N ALA A 48 -1.77 -8.84 -9.85
CA ALA A 48 -2.16 -7.45 -10.10
C ALA A 48 -1.27 -6.44 -9.36
N ILE A 49 -0.83 -6.76 -8.15
CA ILE A 49 0.15 -5.94 -7.41
C ILE A 49 1.49 -5.94 -8.15
N MET A 50 1.96 -7.09 -8.60
CA MET A 50 3.23 -7.20 -9.34
C MET A 50 3.18 -6.44 -10.66
N ASP A 51 2.10 -6.55 -11.43
CA ASP A 51 1.90 -5.80 -12.67
C ASP A 51 1.90 -4.28 -12.41
N TYR A 52 1.24 -3.83 -11.35
CA TYR A 52 1.26 -2.43 -10.93
C TYR A 52 2.68 -1.96 -10.60
N ILE A 53 3.43 -2.72 -9.79
CA ILE A 53 4.81 -2.39 -9.43
C ILE A 53 5.69 -2.31 -10.68
N GLN A 54 5.60 -3.29 -11.58
CA GLN A 54 6.36 -3.28 -12.83
C GLN A 54 6.02 -2.06 -13.68
N GLN A 55 4.74 -1.74 -13.85
CA GLN A 55 4.32 -0.58 -14.64
C GLN A 55 4.75 0.74 -14.00
N HIS A 56 4.69 0.85 -12.67
CA HIS A 56 5.14 2.02 -11.92
C HIS A 56 6.66 2.20 -11.97
N ASN A 57 7.41 1.09 -11.93
CA ASN A 57 8.87 1.08 -11.99
C ASN A 57 9.43 1.24 -13.40
N ARG A 58 8.62 1.16 -14.47
CA ARG A 58 9.07 1.27 -15.87
C ARG A 58 9.68 2.63 -16.22
N SER A 59 9.29 3.68 -15.52
CA SER A 59 9.91 5.01 -15.60
C SER A 59 10.02 5.57 -14.18
N PRO A 60 10.97 5.07 -13.38
CA PRO A 60 11.03 5.40 -11.97
C PRO A 60 11.36 6.88 -11.84
N LYS A 61 10.56 7.62 -11.07
CA LYS A 61 10.99 8.93 -10.58
C LYS A 61 11.91 8.66 -9.40
N PRO A 62 13.23 8.93 -9.52
CA PRO A 62 14.14 8.65 -8.42
C PRO A 62 13.68 9.43 -7.20
N PHE A 63 13.40 8.71 -6.12
CA PHE A 63 13.20 9.37 -4.85
C PHE A 63 14.55 9.94 -4.41
N MET A 64 14.70 11.26 -4.53
CA MET A 64 15.90 11.94 -4.05
C MET A 64 15.79 12.08 -2.54
N TRP A 65 16.55 11.24 -1.84
CA TRP A 65 16.66 11.29 -0.40
C TRP A 65 17.39 12.59 0.02
N ARG A 66 16.62 13.59 0.50
CA ARG A 66 17.16 14.89 0.94
C ARG A 66 17.52 14.97 2.42
N ALA A 67 17.07 14.02 3.23
CA ALA A 67 17.35 14.04 4.65
C ALA A 67 18.81 13.60 4.91
N LYS A 68 19.58 14.35 5.69
CA LYS A 68 20.91 13.89 6.10
C LYS A 68 20.77 12.66 7.00
N ALA A 69 21.63 11.65 6.81
CA ALA A 69 21.64 10.43 7.62
C ALA A 69 21.61 10.73 9.13
N ASP A 70 22.40 11.73 9.57
CA ASP A 70 22.49 12.17 10.96
C ASP A 70 21.13 12.63 11.53
N LYS A 71 20.28 13.28 10.72
CA LYS A 71 18.96 13.72 11.15
C LYS A 71 18.01 12.53 11.34
N ILE A 72 18.14 11.49 10.52
CA ILE A 72 17.38 10.25 10.66
C ILE A 72 17.83 9.54 11.93
N LEU A 73 19.15 9.35 12.08
CA LEU A 73 19.74 8.67 13.23
C LEU A 73 19.38 9.38 14.54
N ALA A 74 19.44 10.71 14.58
CA ALA A 74 19.01 11.47 15.75
C ALA A 74 17.52 11.24 16.07
N LYS A 75 16.65 11.13 15.05
CA LYS A 75 15.23 10.86 15.25
C LYS A 75 14.99 9.44 15.77
N VAL A 76 15.66 8.45 15.18
CA VAL A 76 15.60 7.04 15.61
C VAL A 76 16.09 6.90 17.05
N GLN A 77 17.22 7.53 17.41
CA GLN A 77 17.76 7.51 18.76
C GLN A 77 16.82 8.13 19.79
N ARG A 78 16.14 9.24 19.46
CA ARG A 78 15.13 9.83 20.36
C ARG A 78 13.97 8.87 20.62
N ILE A 79 13.45 8.24 19.57
CA ILE A 79 12.36 7.25 19.71
C ILE A 79 12.83 6.06 20.54
N ARG A 80 14.03 5.54 20.28
CA ARG A 80 14.63 4.44 21.04
C ARG A 80 14.73 4.77 22.53
N LYS A 81 15.21 5.96 22.89
CA LYS A 81 15.28 6.42 24.28
C LYS A 81 13.91 6.46 24.97
N VAL A 82 12.87 6.91 24.27
CA VAL A 82 11.50 6.92 24.80
C VAL A 82 11.01 5.50 25.06
N LEU A 83 11.20 4.60 24.08
CA LEU A 83 10.82 3.19 24.23
C LEU A 83 11.55 2.51 25.38
N ASP A 84 12.86 2.70 25.49
CA ASP A 84 13.67 2.11 26.57
C ASP A 84 13.22 2.63 27.94
N LYS A 85 12.84 3.92 28.05
CA LYS A 85 12.26 4.47 29.27
C LYS A 85 10.91 3.84 29.60
N MET A 86 10.03 3.69 28.62
CA MET A 86 8.71 3.06 28.80
C MET A 86 8.84 1.60 29.22
N LEU A 87 9.72 0.83 28.59
CA LEU A 87 9.96 -0.57 28.93
C LEU A 87 10.50 -0.73 30.35
N LYS A 88 11.41 0.16 30.78
CA LYS A 88 11.91 0.19 32.16
C LYS A 88 10.87 0.64 33.18
N THR A 89 9.96 1.53 32.79
CA THR A 89 8.88 2.02 33.69
C THR A 89 7.77 0.97 33.86
N LEU A 90 7.67 0.03 32.91
CA LEU A 90 6.68 -1.06 32.92
C LEU A 90 7.26 -2.38 33.46
N ASP A 91 8.51 -2.41 33.96
CA ASP A 91 9.23 -3.63 34.39
C ASP A 91 9.14 -4.79 33.37
N ILE A 92 9.22 -4.47 32.08
CA ILE A 92 9.15 -5.49 31.00
C ILE A 92 10.54 -6.10 30.69
N LEU A 93 11.61 -5.60 31.32
CA LEU A 93 12.97 -6.16 31.29
C LEU A 93 13.70 -5.91 32.61
#